data_AF-A0A528VCB6-F1
#
_entry.id   AF-A0A528VCB6-F1
#
_cell.length_a   1.000
_cell.length_b   1.000
_cell.length_c   1.000
_cell.angle_alpha   90.00
_cell.angle_beta   90.00
_cell.angle_gamma   90.00
#
_symmetry.space_group_name_H-M   'P 1'
#
loop_
_entity.id
_entity.type
_entity.pdbx_description
1 polymer ?
#
loop_
_entity_poly.entity_id
_entity_poly.type
_entity_poly.pdbx_seq_one_letter_code
_entity_poly.pdbx_strand_id
1 'polypeptide(L)'
;MTIVTGKAEARRRLQSGRSGVLREIWEHRADYAYVLPAIAVMLVVIAYPIYYTIELSFFKTPPGLQLRDKSFIGFDNYTTILTSEVFW
;
A
#
# COMPACT_ATOMS: atom_id res chain seq x y z
N MET A 1 50.91 -21.82 -24.08
CA MET A 1 50.54 -21.98 -22.66
C MET A 1 49.49 -20.90 -22.34
N THR A 2 48.27 -20.99 -22.89
CA THR A 2 47.38 -19.80 -22.90
C THR A 2 45.86 -20.09 -22.92
N ILE A 3 45.43 -21.35 -22.96
CA ILE A 3 44.01 -21.70 -23.22
C ILE A 3 43.17 -22.04 -21.97
N VAL A 4 43.75 -21.97 -20.77
CA VAL A 4 43.06 -22.38 -19.54
C VAL A 4 42.42 -21.20 -18.78
N THR A 5 42.86 -19.96 -19.00
CA THR A 5 42.37 -18.78 -18.25
C THR A 5 40.95 -18.35 -18.64
N GLY A 6 40.56 -18.46 -19.92
CA GLY A 6 39.27 -17.94 -20.40
C GLY A 6 38.02 -18.69 -19.87
N LYS A 7 38.14 -19.99 -19.57
CA LYS A 7 37.02 -20.78 -19.00
C LYS A 7 36.77 -20.47 -17.53
N ALA A 8 37.79 -20.05 -16.78
CA ALA A 8 37.66 -19.72 -15.36
C ALA A 8 36.94 -18.36 -15.16
N GLU A 9 37.22 -17.37 -16.00
CA GLU A 9 36.53 -16.07 -15.97
C GLU A 9 35.08 -16.16 -16.46
N ALA A 10 34.81 -16.94 -17.52
CA ALA A 10 33.46 -17.16 -18.03
C ALA A 10 32.55 -17.84 -16.98
N ARG A 11 33.10 -18.75 -16.17
CA ARG A 11 32.37 -19.39 -15.05
C ARG A 11 32.07 -18.42 -13.91
N ARG A 12 32.96 -17.48 -13.61
CA ARG A 12 32.75 -16.45 -12.56
C ARG A 12 31.61 -15.49 -12.91
N ARG A 13 31.50 -15.07 -14.18
CA ARG A 13 30.44 -14.14 -14.63
C ARG A 13 29.04 -14.76 -14.59
N LEU A 14 28.93 -16.06 -14.81
CA LEU A 14 27.66 -16.80 -14.71
C LEU A 14 27.26 -17.15 -13.27
N GLN A 15 28.18 -16.97 -12.31
CA GLN A 15 28.00 -17.26 -10.89
C GLN A 15 27.60 -16.05 -10.04
N SER A 16 27.27 -14.90 -10.65
CA SER A 16 26.43 -13.88 -9.98
C SER A 16 25.00 -14.40 -9.87
N GLY A 17 24.87 -15.56 -9.25
CA GLY A 17 23.62 -16.26 -9.04
C GLY A 17 22.78 -15.42 -8.11
N ARG A 18 21.63 -14.99 -8.63
CA ARG A 18 20.40 -14.72 -7.89
C ARG A 18 20.68 -14.40 -6.43
N SER A 19 21.16 -13.18 -6.14
CA SER A 19 20.90 -12.62 -4.82
C SER A 19 19.39 -12.69 -4.68
N GLY A 20 18.92 -13.60 -3.82
CA GLY A 20 17.49 -13.67 -3.54
C GLY A 20 17.05 -12.27 -3.18
N VAL A 21 15.94 -11.80 -3.74
CA VAL A 21 15.45 -10.41 -3.57
C VAL A 21 15.49 -9.98 -2.09
N LEU A 22 15.25 -10.92 -1.18
CA LEU A 22 15.37 -10.76 0.28
C LEU A 22 16.79 -10.41 0.77
N ARG A 23 17.84 -11.02 0.21
CA ARG A 23 19.25 -10.72 0.53
C ARG A 23 19.62 -9.31 0.07
N GLU A 24 19.14 -8.90 -1.11
CA GLU A 24 19.40 -7.57 -1.65
C GLU A 24 18.68 -6.48 -0.84
N ILE A 25 17.44 -6.74 -0.40
CA ILE A 25 16.72 -5.86 0.53
C ILE A 25 17.45 -5.72 1.88
N TRP A 26 18.09 -6.80 2.38
CA TRP A 26 18.82 -6.78 3.63
C TRP A 26 20.13 -5.96 3.58
N GLU A 27 20.82 -5.99 2.44
CA GLU A 27 21.99 -5.14 2.16
C GLU A 27 21.57 -3.66 2.14
N HIS A 28 20.44 -3.34 1.49
CA HIS A 28 19.90 -1.98 1.38
C HIS A 28 18.95 -1.56 2.52
N ARG A 29 18.93 -2.29 3.64
CA ARG A 29 17.98 -2.03 4.73
C ARG A 29 18.10 -0.62 5.32
N ALA A 30 19.30 -0.04 5.30
CA ALA A 30 19.55 1.31 5.80
C ALA A 30 18.88 2.36 4.92
N ASP A 31 18.97 2.20 3.59
CA ASP A 31 18.33 3.08 2.61
C ASP A 31 16.80 3.04 2.75
N TYR A 32 16.23 1.83 2.89
CA TYR A 32 14.80 1.66 3.16
C TYR A 32 14.39 2.24 4.51
N ALA A 33 15.16 2.00 5.58
CA ALA A 33 14.89 2.55 6.91
C ALA A 33 14.93 4.08 6.94
N TYR A 34 15.75 4.71 6.09
CA TYR A 34 15.82 6.17 5.97
C TYR A 34 14.53 6.76 5.38
N VAL A 35 13.95 6.15 4.34
CA VAL A 35 12.72 6.64 3.70
C VAL A 35 11.43 6.16 4.38
N LEU A 36 11.50 5.09 5.18
CA LEU A 36 10.36 4.47 5.85
C LEU A 36 9.51 5.47 6.67
N PRO A 37 10.07 6.40 7.46
CA PRO A 37 9.27 7.33 8.26
C PRO A 37 8.41 8.25 7.40
N ALA A 38 8.95 8.73 6.27
CA ALA A 38 8.20 9.58 5.35
C ALA A 38 7.04 8.80 4.70
N ILE A 39 7.31 7.56 4.25
CA ILE A 39 6.28 6.68 3.68
C ILE A 39 5.20 6.37 4.71
N ALA A 40 5.58 6.07 5.95
CA ALA A 40 4.64 5.77 7.02
C ALA A 40 3.71 6.97 7.30
N VAL A 41 4.26 8.18 7.39
CA VAL A 41 3.45 9.41 7.57
C VAL A 41 2.53 9.63 6.36
N MET A 42 3.03 9.49 5.13
CA MET A 42 2.19 9.60 3.94
C MET A 42 1.04 8.60 3.95
N LEU A 43 1.32 7.34 4.28
CA LEU A 43 0.31 6.29 4.37
C LEU A 43 -0.72 6.60 5.44
N VAL A 44 -0.32 7.06 6.62
CA VAL A 44 -1.28 7.42 7.68
C VAL A 44 -2.18 8.58 7.24
N VAL A 45 -1.60 9.63 6.67
CA VAL A 45 -2.34 10.82 6.23
C VAL A 45 -3.34 10.49 5.11
N ILE A 46 -3.00 9.56 4.22
CA ILE A 46 -3.88 9.14 3.13
C ILE A 46 -4.91 8.11 3.61
N ALA A 47 -4.47 7.08 4.34
CA ALA A 47 -5.31 5.96 4.73
C ALA A 47 -6.34 6.33 5.79
N TYR A 48 -5.99 7.22 6.74
CA TYR A 48 -6.91 7.65 7.80
C TYR A 48 -8.22 8.26 7.28
N PRO A 49 -8.21 9.31 6.42
CA PRO A 49 -9.46 9.88 5.90
C PRO A 49 -10.23 8.91 5.01
N ILE A 50 -9.56 8.04 4.24
CA ILE A 50 -10.21 7.01 3.44
C ILE A 50 -10.94 6.02 4.34
N TYR A 51 -10.26 5.49 5.36
CA TYR A 51 -10.85 4.57 6.32
C TYR A 51 -12.07 5.19 7.01
N TYR A 52 -11.95 6.44 7.45
CA TYR A 52 -13.05 7.16 8.12
C TYR A 52 -14.24 7.40 7.18
N THR A 53 -13.99 7.70 5.91
CA THR A 53 -15.04 7.86 4.89
C THR A 53 -15.75 6.53 4.62
N ILE A 54 -14.99 5.44 4.52
CA ILE A 54 -15.54 4.09 4.38
C ILE A 54 -16.39 3.76 5.61
N GLU A 55 -15.89 3.98 6.82
CA GLU A 55 -16.67 3.79 8.05
C GLU A 55 -18.00 4.56 7.95
N LEU A 56 -17.94 5.88 7.74
CA LEU A 56 -19.11 6.77 7.68
C LEU A 56 -20.16 6.34 6.66
N SER A 57 -19.75 5.77 5.53
CA SER A 57 -20.68 5.33 4.49
C SER A 57 -21.65 4.21 4.95
N PHE A 58 -21.33 3.50 6.03
CA PHE A 58 -22.22 2.52 6.67
C PHE A 58 -23.12 3.10 7.77
N PHE A 59 -22.97 4.39 8.08
CA PHE A 59 -23.76 5.07 9.10
C PHE A 59 -24.67 6.12 8.47
N LYS A 60 -25.79 6.38 9.14
CA LYS A 60 -26.59 7.56 8.88
C LYS A 60 -25.92 8.73 9.59
N THR A 61 -25.39 9.69 8.83
CA THR A 61 -24.78 10.91 9.37
C THR A 61 -25.67 12.10 9.03
N PRO A 62 -26.51 12.59 9.96
CA PRO A 62 -27.36 13.74 9.71
C PRO A 62 -26.51 14.95 9.30
N PRO A 63 -26.97 15.79 8.34
CA PRO A 63 -26.32 17.05 8.04
C PRO A 63 -26.41 17.98 9.27
N GLY A 64 -25.33 18.03 10.03
CA GLY A 64 -25.21 18.79 11.26
C GLY A 64 -23.97 18.35 12.04
N LEU A 65 -23.39 19.25 12.84
CA LEU A 65 -22.21 19.00 13.67
C LEU A 65 -22.40 17.93 14.77
N GLN A 66 -23.49 17.16 14.73
CA GLN A 66 -23.86 16.12 15.67
C GLN A 66 -23.40 14.75 15.15
N LEU A 67 -22.09 14.55 15.03
CA LEU A 67 -21.48 13.23 14.78
C LEU A 67 -21.78 12.21 15.90
N ARG A 68 -22.39 12.66 17.02
CA ARG A 68 -22.80 11.82 18.16
C ARG A 68 -23.99 10.93 17.83
N ASP A 69 -24.80 11.29 16.84
CA ASP A 69 -26.02 10.56 16.47
C ASP A 69 -25.79 9.64 15.26
N LYS A 70 -24.57 9.11 15.09
CA LYS A 70 -24.30 8.13 14.03
C LYS A 70 -25.05 6.83 14.35
N SER A 71 -26.02 6.46 13.52
CA SER A 71 -26.69 5.16 13.60
C SER A 71 -26.14 4.24 12.52
N PHE A 72 -25.79 3.00 12.88
CA PHE A 72 -25.34 2.01 11.91
C PHE A 72 -26.55 1.54 11.07
N ILE A 73 -26.45 1.68 9.75
CA ILE A 73 -27.50 1.33 8.78
C ILE A 73 -27.01 0.35 7.72
N GLY A 74 -25.78 -0.15 7.85
CA GLY A 74 -25.22 -1.11 6.90
C GLY A 74 -25.13 -0.53 5.50
N PHE A 75 -25.74 -1.20 4.51
CA PHE A 75 -25.63 -0.83 3.10
C PHE A 75 -26.72 0.11 2.57
N ASP A 76 -27.63 0.58 3.42
CA ASP A 76 -28.80 1.37 3.01
C ASP A 76 -28.44 2.63 2.21
N ASN A 77 -27.34 3.30 2.56
CA ASN A 77 -26.83 4.46 1.80
C ASN A 77 -26.49 4.09 0.35
N TYR A 78 -25.85 2.94 0.14
CA TYR A 78 -25.49 2.48 -1.20
C TYR A 78 -26.72 2.11 -2.01
N THR A 79 -27.67 1.37 -1.42
CA THR A 79 -28.95 1.06 -2.08
C THR A 79 -29.64 2.35 -2.51
N THR A 80 -29.76 3.32 -1.59
CA THR A 80 -30.40 4.62 -1.85
C THR A 80 -29.80 5.34 -3.05
N ILE A 81 -28.46 5.42 -3.11
CA ILE A 81 -27.75 6.10 -4.20
C ILE A 81 -27.90 5.33 -5.51
N LEU A 82 -27.71 4.01 -5.49
CA LEU A 82 -27.76 3.16 -6.69
C LEU A 82 -29.17 3.09 -7.31
N THR A 83 -30.23 3.28 -6.52
CA THR A 83 -31.62 3.31 -7.01
C THR A 83 -32.16 4.73 -7.26
N SER A 84 -31.39 5.78 -6.98
CA SER A 84 -31.84 7.16 -7.12
C SER A 84 -31.76 7.64 -8.57
N GLU A 85 -32.90 8.06 -9.13
CA GLU A 85 -32.95 8.70 -10.46
C GLU A 85 -32.21 10.04 -10.52
N VAL A 86 -32.02 10.72 -9.38
CA VAL A 86 -31.32 12.02 -9.33
C VAL A 86 -29.79 11.84 -9.36
N PHE A 87 -29.29 10.65 -9.00
CA PHE A 87 -27.86 10.36 -8.99
C PHE A 87 -27.33 9.92 -10.37
N TRP A 88 -28.19 9.34 -11.20
CA TRP A 88 -27.89 8.91 -12.57
C TRP A 88 -28.22 9.99 -13.59
#